data_AF-A0A1Z8WQ30-F1
#
_entry.id   AF-A0A1Z8WQ30-F1
#
_cell.length_a   1.000
_cell.length_b   1.000
_cell.length_c   1.000
_cell.angle_alpha   90.00
_cell.angle_beta   90.00
_cell.angle_gamma   90.00
#
_symmetry.space_group_name_H-M   'P 1'
#
loop_
_entity.id
_entity.type
_entity.pdbx_description
1 polymer ?
#
loop_
_entity_poly.entity_id
_entity_poly.type
_entity_poly.pdbx_seq_one_letter_code
_entity_poly.pdbx_strand_id
1 'polypeptide(L)'
;MLFRKKSEKTVVKRDSISDLPKKDQSIIRAWCIYDWANSAFATSAAAAIFPVYFVLAFQESFGDEMILLGVTFSGSSLWALGVALSALVVAITSPILGAIADTYPLKKTFLKYYMLIG
;
A
#
# COMPACT_ATOMS: atom_id res chain seq x y z
N MET A 1 -56.09 -18.29 10.67
CA MET A 1 -54.70 -18.81 10.67
C MET A 1 -54.03 -18.34 9.39
N LEU A 2 -53.50 -17.10 9.37
CA LEU A 2 -52.86 -16.49 8.20
C LEU A 2 -51.39 -16.23 8.55
N PHE A 3 -50.57 -17.26 8.46
CA PHE A 3 -49.12 -17.10 8.60
C PHE A 3 -48.55 -16.50 7.31
N ARG A 4 -48.19 -15.22 7.44
CA ARG A 4 -47.53 -14.38 6.46
C ARG A 4 -46.20 -15.02 6.03
N LYS A 5 -46.11 -15.42 4.76
CA LYS A 5 -44.90 -15.86 4.07
C LYS A 5 -43.85 -14.74 4.19
N LYS A 6 -42.86 -14.93 5.07
CA LYS A 6 -41.75 -13.99 5.26
C LYS A 6 -40.92 -13.99 3.97
N SER A 7 -40.91 -12.84 3.31
CA SER A 7 -40.09 -12.48 2.15
C SER A 7 -38.69 -13.11 2.24
N GLU A 8 -38.50 -14.11 1.40
CA GLU A 8 -37.20 -14.64 0.99
C GLU A 8 -36.56 -13.54 0.13
N LYS A 9 -35.64 -12.79 0.72
CA LYS A 9 -34.82 -11.83 -0.04
C LYS A 9 -33.91 -12.68 -0.93
N THR A 10 -34.23 -12.73 -2.22
CA THR A 10 -33.35 -13.26 -3.24
C THR A 10 -32.04 -12.47 -3.18
N VAL A 11 -30.99 -13.11 -2.66
CA VAL A 11 -29.62 -12.60 -2.78
C VAL A 11 -29.34 -12.58 -4.28
N VAL A 12 -29.36 -11.39 -4.88
CA VAL A 12 -28.99 -11.22 -6.29
C VAL A 12 -27.54 -11.68 -6.40
N LYS A 13 -27.37 -12.86 -6.98
CA LYS A 13 -26.07 -13.47 -7.22
C LYS A 13 -25.39 -12.64 -8.33
N ARG A 14 -24.43 -11.81 -7.95
CA ARG A 14 -23.66 -10.99 -8.89
C ARG A 14 -22.37 -11.74 -9.19
N ASP A 15 -22.39 -12.51 -10.27
CA ASP A 15 -21.26 -13.34 -10.68
C ASP A 15 -20.28 -12.55 -11.56
N SER A 16 -20.70 -11.39 -12.10
CA SER A 16 -19.90 -10.54 -12.99
C SER A 16 -19.87 -9.07 -12.55
N ILE A 17 -18.79 -8.36 -12.87
CA ILE A 17 -18.65 -6.90 -12.66
C ILE A 17 -19.76 -6.13 -13.37
N SER A 18 -20.27 -6.65 -14.51
CA SER A 18 -21.37 -6.06 -15.26
C SER A 18 -22.67 -5.92 -14.46
N ASP A 19 -22.84 -6.73 -13.41
CA ASP A 19 -24.07 -6.80 -12.61
C ASP A 19 -24.10 -5.73 -11.51
N LEU A 20 -23.01 -4.98 -11.36
CA LEU A 20 -22.86 -3.90 -10.38
C LEU A 20 -23.38 -2.56 -10.92
N PRO A 21 -23.78 -1.62 -10.05
CA PRO A 21 -24.01 -0.24 -10.45
C PRO A 21 -22.81 0.35 -11.19
N LYS A 22 -23.04 1.14 -12.26
CA LYS A 22 -21.96 1.72 -13.10
C LYS A 22 -20.88 2.45 -12.29
N LYS A 23 -21.26 3.11 -11.19
CA LYS A 23 -20.33 3.78 -10.27
C LYS A 23 -19.34 2.80 -9.64
N ASP A 24 -19.82 1.66 -9.16
CA ASP A 24 -18.98 0.66 -8.49
C ASP A 24 -18.06 -0.02 -9.51
N GLN A 25 -18.54 -0.25 -10.75
CA GLN A 25 -17.71 -0.74 -11.85
C GLN A 25 -16.54 0.21 -12.16
N SER A 26 -16.79 1.52 -12.16
CA SER A 26 -15.74 2.53 -12.38
C SER A 26 -14.72 2.54 -11.24
N ILE A 27 -15.18 2.41 -9.98
CA ILE A 27 -14.31 2.35 -8.81
C ILE A 27 -13.42 1.11 -8.88
N ILE A 28 -13.98 -0.05 -9.20
CA ILE A 28 -13.21 -1.31 -9.33
C ILE A 28 -12.15 -1.17 -10.42
N ARG A 29 -12.50 -0.64 -11.61
CA ARG A 29 -11.51 -0.42 -12.68
C ARG A 29 -10.41 0.55 -12.27
N ALA A 30 -10.74 1.61 -11.54
CA ALA A 30 -9.76 2.55 -11.01
C ALA A 30 -8.79 1.86 -10.04
N TRP A 31 -9.31 1.04 -9.12
CA TRP A 31 -8.49 0.24 -8.21
C TRP A 31 -7.62 -0.79 -8.95
N CYS A 32 -8.15 -1.46 -9.97
CA CYS A 32 -7.36 -2.39 -10.78
C CYS A 32 -6.18 -1.69 -11.50
N ILE A 33 -6.41 -0.51 -12.08
CA ILE A 33 -5.34 0.26 -12.73
C ILE A 33 -4.33 0.78 -11.70
N TYR A 34 -4.81 1.21 -10.53
CA TYR A 34 -3.96 1.62 -9.41
C TYR A 34 -3.05 0.49 -8.95
N ASP A 35 -3.61 -0.70 -8.69
CA ASP A 35 -2.84 -1.87 -8.25
C ASP A 35 -1.85 -2.34 -9.33
N TRP A 36 -2.23 -2.25 -10.61
CA TRP A 36 -1.34 -2.54 -11.73
C TRP A 36 -0.14 -1.58 -11.77
N ALA A 37 -0.39 -0.28 -11.71
CA ALA A 37 0.65 0.73 -11.75
C ALA A 37 1.56 0.68 -10.50
N ASN A 38 0.97 0.48 -9.32
CA ASN A 38 1.72 0.37 -8.07
C ASN A 38 2.67 -0.84 -8.09
N SER A 39 2.20 -1.99 -8.55
CA SER A 39 3.04 -3.20 -8.64
C SER A 39 4.15 -3.05 -9.68
N ALA A 40 3.86 -2.41 -10.82
CA ALA A 40 4.85 -2.11 -11.85
C ALA A 40 5.94 -1.15 -11.34
N PHE A 41 5.56 -0.11 -10.60
CA PHE A 41 6.49 0.83 -9.96
C PHE A 41 7.36 0.15 -8.89
N ALA A 42 6.75 -0.62 -8.00
CA ALA A 42 7.48 -1.34 -6.95
C ALA A 42 8.52 -2.30 -7.53
N THR A 43 8.20 -2.98 -8.63
CA THR A 43 9.14 -3.91 -9.28
C THR A 43 10.25 -3.17 -10.03
N SER A 44 9.92 -2.14 -10.80
CA SER A 44 10.90 -1.43 -11.62
C SER A 44 11.80 -0.50 -10.78
N ALA A 45 11.20 0.45 -10.07
CA ALA A 45 11.95 1.44 -9.31
C ALA A 45 12.54 0.83 -8.03
N ALA A 46 11.68 0.28 -7.17
CA ALA A 46 12.08 -0.16 -5.83
C ALA A 46 12.93 -1.44 -5.82
N ALA A 47 12.65 -2.40 -6.70
CA ALA A 47 13.38 -3.67 -6.72
C ALA A 47 14.56 -3.71 -7.72
N ALA A 48 14.49 -3.01 -8.87
CA ALA A 48 15.54 -3.09 -9.88
C ALA A 48 16.49 -1.86 -9.89
N ILE A 49 15.94 -0.64 -9.88
CA ILE A 49 16.75 0.58 -10.08
C ILE A 49 17.41 1.04 -8.79
N PHE A 50 16.63 1.23 -7.71
CA PHE A 50 17.14 1.82 -6.47
C PHE A 50 18.23 1.00 -5.77
N PRO A 51 18.16 -0.34 -5.67
CA PRO A 51 19.22 -1.11 -5.00
C PRO A 51 20.56 -0.98 -5.71
N VAL A 52 20.57 -1.00 -7.05
CA VAL A 52 21.78 -0.85 -7.85
C VAL A 52 22.36 0.56 -7.69
N TYR A 53 21.51 1.58 -7.81
CA TYR A 53 21.94 2.97 -7.62
C TYR A 53 22.55 3.20 -6.23
N PHE A 54 21.93 2.65 -5.18
CA PHE A 54 22.43 2.79 -3.82
C PHE A 54 23.81 2.15 -3.64
N VAL A 55 24.02 0.94 -4.18
CA VAL A 55 25.33 0.25 -4.10
C VAL A 55 26.41 1.06 -4.82
N LEU A 56 26.11 1.62 -6.00
CA LEU A 56 27.05 2.47 -6.74
C LEU A 56 27.40 3.75 -5.97
N ALA A 57 26.40 4.47 -5.46
CA ALA A 57 26.61 5.69 -4.67
C ALA A 57 27.39 5.41 -3.37
N PHE A 58 27.16 4.24 -2.76
CA PHE A 58 27.91 3.77 -1.61
C PHE A 58 29.38 3.52 -1.96
N GLN A 59 29.64 2.83 -3.07
CA GLN A 59 31.00 2.57 -3.54
C GLN A 59 31.78 3.84 -3.84
N GLU A 60 31.14 4.84 -4.45
CA GLU A 60 31.78 6.15 -4.69
C GLU A 60 32.16 6.89 -3.39
N SER A 61 31.36 6.73 -2.34
CA SER A 61 31.55 7.45 -1.08
C SER A 61 32.47 6.75 -0.09
N PHE A 62 32.41 5.41 -0.01
CA PHE A 62 33.04 4.60 1.03
C PHE A 62 33.93 3.48 0.49
N GLY A 63 33.97 3.24 -0.83
CA GLY A 63 34.64 2.09 -1.43
C GLY A 63 33.81 0.80 -1.35
N ASP A 64 34.44 -0.36 -1.51
CA ASP A 64 33.72 -1.65 -1.54
C ASP A 64 33.16 -2.09 -0.18
N GLU A 65 33.80 -1.69 0.91
CA GLU A 65 33.42 -2.08 2.26
C GLU A 65 33.54 -0.90 3.23
N MET A 66 32.55 -0.78 4.12
CA MET A 66 32.59 0.14 5.25
C MET A 66 32.75 -0.68 6.53
N ILE A 67 33.74 -0.34 7.35
CA ILE A 67 33.88 -0.91 8.70
C ILE A 67 33.08 -0.03 9.66
N LEU A 68 32.03 -0.60 10.25
CA LEU A 68 31.23 0.06 11.29
C LEU A 68 31.23 -0.81 12.54
N LEU A 69 31.65 -0.25 13.68
CA LEU A 69 31.70 -0.95 14.97
C LEU A 69 32.46 -2.30 14.95
N GLY A 70 33.50 -2.41 14.10
CA GLY A 70 34.29 -3.63 13.95
C GLY A 70 33.69 -4.70 13.04
N VAL A 71 32.57 -4.41 12.38
CA VAL A 71 31.92 -5.29 11.41
C VAL A 71 32.04 -4.68 10.00
N THR A 72 32.38 -5.48 9.01
CA THR A 72 32.42 -5.07 7.60
C THR A 72 31.01 -5.13 7.01
N PHE A 73 30.56 -4.01 6.44
CA PHE A 73 29.30 -3.91 5.72
C PHE A 73 29.56 -3.59 4.25
N SER A 74 28.93 -4.36 3.36
CA SER A 74 28.84 -4.02 1.95
C SER A 74 27.62 -3.13 1.69
N GLY A 75 27.65 -2.38 0.57
CA GLY A 75 26.52 -1.52 0.19
C GLY A 75 25.19 -2.28 0.05
N SER A 76 25.23 -3.55 -0.37
CA SER A 76 24.03 -4.39 -0.51
C SER A 76 23.46 -4.82 0.86
N SER A 77 24.31 -5.14 1.83
CA SER A 77 23.89 -5.43 3.20
C SER A 77 23.29 -4.21 3.89
N LEU A 78 23.88 -3.03 3.70
CA LEU A 78 23.38 -1.79 4.29
C LEU A 78 22.02 -1.38 3.70
N TRP A 79 21.85 -1.55 2.39
CA TRP A 79 20.57 -1.37 1.71
C TRP A 79 19.49 -2.30 2.31
N ALA A 80 19.78 -3.60 2.42
CA ALA A 80 18.86 -4.57 2.98
C ALA A 80 18.47 -4.25 4.43
N LEU A 81 19.43 -3.82 5.25
CA LEU A 81 19.16 -3.35 6.62
C LEU A 81 18.28 -2.10 6.64
N GLY A 82 18.52 -1.13 5.76
CA GLY A 82 17.68 0.06 5.63
C GLY A 82 16.22 -0.27 5.29
N VAL A 83 16.02 -1.18 4.34
CA VAL A 83 14.68 -1.67 3.97
C VAL A 83 14.02 -2.42 5.13
N ALA A 84 14.76 -3.28 5.83
CA ALA A 84 14.25 -4.02 6.98
C ALA A 84 13.83 -3.11 8.15
N LEU A 85 14.63 -2.08 8.45
CA LEU A 85 14.30 -1.08 9.48
C LEU A 85 13.07 -0.27 9.07
N SER A 86 12.97 0.14 7.81
CA SER A 86 11.77 0.81 7.30
C SER A 86 10.53 -0.08 7.46
N ALA A 87 10.63 -1.37 7.11
CA ALA A 87 9.54 -2.34 7.26
C ALA A 87 9.15 -2.54 8.74
N LEU A 88 10.12 -2.53 9.65
CA LEU A 88 9.87 -2.62 11.09
C LEU A 88 9.10 -1.39 11.60
N VAL A 89 9.48 -0.18 11.19
CA VAL A 89 8.76 1.05 11.54
C VAL A 89 7.32 0.97 11.02
N VAL A 90 7.13 0.54 9.78
CA VAL A 90 5.79 0.33 9.21
C VAL A 90 5.01 -0.71 10.00
N ALA A 91 5.62 -1.84 10.38
CA ALA A 91 4.96 -2.89 11.14
C ALA A 91 4.47 -2.42 12.51
N ILE A 92 5.23 -1.56 13.19
CA ILE A 92 4.85 -1.00 14.50
C ILE A 92 3.79 0.09 14.35
N THR A 93 3.90 0.93 13.34
CA THR A 93 2.98 2.08 13.13
C THR A 93 1.65 1.67 12.53
N SER A 94 1.61 0.62 11.70
CA SER A 94 0.40 0.12 11.04
C SER A 94 -0.77 -0.19 11.99
N PRO A 95 -0.61 -0.94 13.10
CA PRO A 95 -1.72 -1.19 14.03
C PRO A 95 -2.21 0.09 14.73
N ILE A 96 -1.30 1.03 15.03
CA ILE A 96 -1.64 2.30 15.69
C ILE A 96 -2.48 3.16 14.74
N LEU A 97 -2.01 3.34 13.49
CA LEU A 97 -2.74 4.09 12.48
C LEU A 97 -4.06 3.41 12.08
N GLY A 98 -4.07 2.08 12.01
CA GLY A 98 -5.28 1.28 11.75
C GLY A 98 -6.34 1.48 12.83
N ALA A 99 -5.96 1.39 14.11
CA ALA A 99 -6.87 1.64 15.22
C ALA A 99 -7.45 3.07 15.23
N ILE A 100 -6.66 4.07 14.82
CA ILE A 100 -7.14 5.45 14.63
C ILE A 100 -8.08 5.54 13.41
N ALA A 101 -7.75 4.89 12.30
CA ALA A 101 -8.59 4.90 11.10
C ALA A 101 -9.97 4.25 11.32
N ASP A 102 -10.04 3.23 12.17
CA ASP A 102 -11.30 2.55 12.51
C ASP A 102 -12.17 3.36 13.48
N THR A 103 -11.56 4.20 14.31
CA THR A 103 -12.29 5.00 15.31
C THR A 103 -12.78 6.35 14.78
N TYR A 104 -12.10 6.93 13.78
CA TYR A 104 -12.48 8.22 13.22
C TYR A 104 -13.13 8.10 11.84
N PRO A 105 -14.34 8.64 11.60
CA PRO A 105 -14.92 8.78 10.26
C PRO A 105 -14.25 9.93 9.47
N LEU A 106 -12.93 9.83 9.26
CA LEU A 106 -12.09 10.84 8.61
C LEU A 106 -12.50 11.10 7.15
N LYS A 107 -13.28 10.20 6.54
CA LYS A 107 -13.83 10.36 5.19
C LYS A 107 -14.61 11.68 5.03
N LYS A 108 -15.35 12.13 6.05
CA LYS A 108 -16.11 13.39 5.99
C LYS A 108 -15.25 14.63 6.17
N THR A 109 -14.17 14.54 6.95
CA THR A 109 -13.27 15.67 7.23
C THR A 109 -12.29 15.90 6.07
N PHE A 110 -11.75 14.84 5.48
CA PHE A 110 -10.93 14.94 4.27
C PHE A 110 -11.72 15.49 3.08
N LEU A 111 -12.97 15.04 2.88
CA LEU A 111 -13.83 15.59 1.82
C LEU A 111 -14.10 17.09 1.99
N LYS A 112 -14.29 17.55 3.25
CA LYS A 112 -14.45 18.98 3.55
C LYS A 112 -13.20 19.79 3.26
N TYR A 113 -12.03 19.33 3.68
CA TYR A 113 -10.78 20.02 3.38
C TYR A 113 -10.50 20.06 1.88
N TYR A 114 -10.79 18.99 1.16
CA TYR A 114 -10.62 18.95 -0.30
C TYR A 114 -11.60 19.87 -1.05
N MET A 115 -12.83 20.06 -0.55
CA MET A 115 -13.76 21.06 -1.10
C MET A 115 -13.41 22.51 -0.73
N LEU A 116 -12.66 22.73 0.34
CA LEU A 116 -12.30 24.07 0.83
C LEU A 116 -10.98 24.58 0.27
N ILE A 117 -10.02 23.67 0.08
CA ILE A 117 -8.67 23.96 -0.42
C ILE A 117 -8.60 23.76 -1.94
N GLY A 118 -9.51 22.95 -2.49
CA GLY A 118 -9.72 22.80 -3.93
C GLY A 118 -10.38 24.02 -4.57
#